data_AF-A0A924SWM5-F1
#
_entry.id   AF-A0A924SWM5-F1
#
_cell.length_a   1.000
_cell.length_b   1.000
_cell.length_c   1.000
_cell.angle_alpha   90.00
_cell.angle_beta   90.00
_cell.angle_gamma   90.00
#
_symmetry.space_group_name_H-M   'P 1'
#
loop_
_entity.id
_entity.type
_entity.pdbx_description
1 polymer ?
#
loop_
_entity_poly.entity_id
_entity_poly.type
_entity_poly.pdbx_seq_one_letter_code
_entity_poly.pdbx_strand_id
1 'polypeptide(L)'
;MKRLIFLFLLALFHHSSFGAIYKCEQNGKVEYQATQCAKGNDISNKIKQPPPATSPISEVTPSSIKKCQGKEMSLNFPDITIFTTLHVIADFSGNKLVADPFVGGSGAFYYQCTPWTFVLEDIASKYNLIIKVENGTIFARNR
;
A
#
# COMPACT_ATOMS: atom_id res chain seq x y z
N MET A 1 -55.28 -0.60 -23.20
CA MET A 1 -54.36 0.40 -22.61
C MET A 1 -53.03 -0.32 -22.34
N LYS A 2 -52.07 -0.32 -23.29
CA LYS A 2 -50.76 0.40 -23.24
C LYS A 2 -50.02 0.14 -21.91
N ARG A 3 -49.14 -0.88 -21.85
CA ARG A 3 -47.68 -0.90 -22.16
C ARG A 3 -46.80 -0.24 -21.09
N LEU A 4 -45.84 -1.04 -20.62
CA LEU A 4 -44.49 -0.68 -20.15
C LEU A 4 -44.37 0.23 -18.93
N ILE A 5 -44.03 -0.36 -17.78
CA ILE A 5 -42.94 0.15 -16.92
C ILE A 5 -42.15 -1.08 -16.41
N PHE A 6 -41.29 -1.59 -17.28
CA PHE A 6 -40.06 -2.28 -16.90
C PHE A 6 -39.02 -1.16 -16.82
N LEU A 7 -38.26 -1.06 -15.72
CA LEU A 7 -37.09 -0.18 -15.41
C LEU A 7 -37.20 0.08 -13.89
N PHE A 8 -36.27 -0.24 -13.01
CA PHE A 8 -34.81 -0.29 -13.12
C PHE A 8 -34.32 -1.26 -12.02
N LEU A 9 -33.83 -2.44 -12.42
CA LEU A 9 -32.89 -3.22 -11.64
C LEU A 9 -31.56 -2.45 -11.67
N LEU A 10 -31.42 -1.42 -10.82
CA LEU A 10 -30.08 -0.92 -10.50
C LEU A 10 -29.56 -1.80 -9.37
N ALA A 11 -28.90 -2.87 -9.78
CA ALA A 11 -28.08 -3.68 -8.92
C ALA A 11 -27.16 -2.74 -8.12
N LEU A 12 -27.44 -2.62 -6.83
CA LEU A 12 -26.48 -2.15 -5.85
C LEU A 12 -25.38 -3.20 -5.78
N PHE A 13 -24.50 -3.20 -6.78
CA PHE A 13 -23.13 -3.67 -6.61
C PHE A 13 -22.45 -2.67 -5.66
N HIS A 14 -22.77 -2.79 -4.37
CA HIS A 14 -21.85 -2.41 -3.33
C HIS A 14 -20.62 -3.32 -3.52
N HIS A 15 -19.71 -2.91 -4.40
CA HIS A 15 -18.34 -3.40 -4.33
C HIS A 15 -17.84 -2.95 -2.96
N SER A 16 -17.88 -3.91 -2.04
CA SER A 16 -17.17 -3.89 -0.77
C SER A 16 -15.72 -3.59 -1.14
N SER A 17 -15.36 -2.31 -1.08
CA SER A 17 -14.05 -1.83 -1.48
C SER A 17 -13.10 -2.13 -0.33
N PHE A 18 -12.75 -3.41 -0.18
CA PHE A 18 -11.53 -3.77 0.53
C PHE A 18 -10.41 -3.07 -0.22
N GLY A 19 -9.75 -2.10 0.41
CA GLY A 19 -8.61 -1.40 -0.17
C GLY A 19 -7.46 -2.39 -0.35
N ALA A 20 -7.48 -3.13 -1.45
CA ALA A 20 -6.42 -4.06 -1.79
C ALA A 20 -5.18 -3.25 -2.13
N ILE A 21 -4.05 -3.64 -1.54
CA ILE A 21 -2.75 -3.17 -2.01
C ILE A 21 -2.36 -4.06 -3.18
N TYR A 22 -2.01 -3.43 -4.29
CA TYR A 22 -1.63 -4.10 -5.52
C TYR A 22 -0.12 -3.96 -5.70
N LYS A 23 0.53 -5.11 -5.96
CA LYS A 23 1.91 -5.16 -6.43
C LYS A 23 1.89 -5.08 -7.95
N CYS A 24 2.39 -3.97 -8.47
CA CYS A 24 2.39 -3.66 -9.89
C CYS A 24 3.81 -3.79 -10.44
N GLU A 25 3.97 -4.59 -11.50
CA GLU A 25 5.25 -4.70 -12.19
C GLU A 25 5.16 -4.01 -13.55
N GLN A 26 5.95 -2.95 -13.75
CA GLN A 26 6.04 -2.23 -15.02
C GLN A 26 7.51 -2.15 -15.46
N ASN A 27 7.81 -2.68 -16.65
CA ASN A 27 9.16 -2.66 -17.22
C ASN A 27 10.24 -3.25 -16.28
N GLY A 28 9.93 -4.34 -15.58
CA GLY A 28 10.83 -5.00 -14.63
C GLY A 28 11.02 -4.26 -13.30
N LYS A 29 10.13 -3.33 -12.96
CA LYS A 29 10.16 -2.57 -11.71
C LYS A 29 8.87 -2.77 -10.93
N VAL A 30 9.01 -2.90 -9.61
CA VAL A 30 7.90 -3.13 -8.67
C VAL A 30 7.45 -1.80 -8.06
N GLU A 31 6.14 -1.57 -8.09
CA GLU A 31 5.44 -0.43 -7.49
C GLU A 31 4.24 -0.94 -6.67
N TYR A 32 3.98 -0.31 -5.52
CA TYR A 32 2.82 -0.67 -4.70
C TYR A 32 1.86 0.50 -4.57
N GLN A 33 0.58 0.22 -4.81
CA GLN A 33 -0.47 1.24 -4.81
C GLN A 33 -1.80 0.68 -4.32
N ALA A 34 -2.68 1.57 -3.86
CA ALA A 34 -4.03 1.23 -3.41
C ALA A 34 -5.03 1.01 -4.56
N THR A 35 -4.66 1.35 -5.79
CA THR A 35 -5.50 1.20 -6.99
C THR A 35 -5.04 0.01 -7.81
N GLN A 36 -5.97 -0.76 -8.39
CA GLN A 36 -5.64 -1.91 -9.21
C GLN A 36 -4.86 -1.52 -10.47
N CYS A 37 -3.79 -2.27 -10.78
CA CYS A 37 -3.08 -2.16 -12.06
C CYS A 37 -3.67 -3.12 -13.09
N ALA A 38 -3.59 -2.76 -14.38
CA ALA A 38 -4.06 -3.59 -15.49
C ALA A 38 -3.48 -5.03 -15.50
N LYS A 39 -2.35 -5.28 -14.82
CA LYS A 39 -1.69 -6.59 -14.64
C LYS A 39 -1.14 -6.83 -13.22
N GLY A 40 -1.69 -6.19 -12.19
CA GLY A 40 -1.18 -6.30 -10.81
C GLY A 40 -1.76 -7.50 -10.05
N ASN A 41 -0.95 -8.13 -9.19
CA ASN A 41 -1.43 -9.14 -8.23
C ASN A 41 -1.89 -8.44 -6.94
N ASP A 42 -2.99 -8.87 -6.35
CA ASP A 42 -3.43 -8.40 -5.03
C ASP A 42 -2.59 -9.08 -3.93
N ILE A 43 -2.14 -8.30 -2.95
CA ILE A 43 -1.54 -8.85 -1.71
C ILE A 43 -2.52 -8.79 -0.53
N SER A 44 -3.77 -8.40 -0.81
CA SER A 44 -4.83 -8.17 0.19
C SER A 44 -5.15 -9.41 1.03
N ASN A 45 -5.00 -10.61 0.46
CA ASN A 45 -5.26 -11.88 1.15
C ASN A 45 -4.38 -12.16 2.38
N LYS A 46 -3.33 -11.35 2.65
CA LYS A 46 -2.52 -11.44 3.88
C LYS A 46 -2.86 -10.39 4.94
N ILE A 47 -3.78 -9.47 4.67
CA ILE A 47 -3.96 -8.24 5.47
C ILE A 47 -5.43 -8.15 5.93
N LYS A 48 -5.66 -8.25 7.25
CA LYS A 48 -6.98 -8.02 7.86
C LYS A 48 -7.05 -6.54 8.27
N GLN A 49 -7.71 -5.68 7.49
CA GLN A 49 -7.78 -4.22 7.77
C GLN A 49 -9.22 -3.71 8.00
N PRO A 50 -9.43 -2.69 8.85
CA PRO A 50 -10.73 -2.01 9.08
C PRO A 50 -11.09 -1.02 7.95
N PRO A 51 -12.34 -0.50 7.92
CA PRO A 51 -12.94 0.14 6.74
C PRO A 51 -12.34 1.53 6.40
N PRO A 52 -12.28 1.91 5.10
CA PRO A 52 -11.61 3.13 4.65
C PRO A 52 -12.54 4.37 4.60
N ALA A 53 -11.97 5.54 4.90
CA ALA A 53 -12.59 6.84 4.69
C ALA A 53 -12.32 7.35 3.26
N THR A 54 -13.38 7.74 2.57
CA THR A 54 -13.39 8.25 1.19
C THR A 54 -12.76 9.64 1.09
N SER A 55 -11.80 9.84 0.19
CA SER A 55 -11.42 11.17 -0.30
C SER A 55 -11.12 11.12 -1.82
N PRO A 56 -11.40 12.21 -2.57
CA PRO A 56 -11.37 12.19 -4.03
C PRO A 56 -9.93 12.21 -4.57
N ILE A 57 -9.73 11.39 -5.61
CA ILE A 57 -8.48 11.18 -6.33
C ILE A 57 -8.16 12.43 -7.17
N SER A 58 -7.00 13.06 -6.96
CA SER A 58 -6.39 13.96 -7.94
C SER A 58 -5.44 13.16 -8.83
N GLU A 59 -5.72 13.17 -10.14
CA GLU A 59 -4.81 12.74 -11.19
C GLU A 59 -3.49 13.52 -11.10
N VAL A 60 -2.39 12.81 -10.88
CA VAL A 60 -1.04 13.38 -10.98
C VAL A 60 -0.50 13.07 -12.38
N THR A 61 -0.37 14.12 -13.19
CA THR A 61 0.22 14.13 -14.53
C THR A 61 1.68 13.62 -14.50
N PRO A 62 2.15 12.84 -15.49
CA PRO A 62 3.48 12.23 -15.46
C PRO A 62 4.57 13.23 -15.81
N SER A 63 4.97 14.07 -14.85
CA SER A 63 6.13 14.95 -14.96
C SER A 63 7.38 14.23 -14.42
N SER A 64 8.29 13.85 -15.32
CA SER A 64 9.65 13.36 -15.05
C SER A 64 9.78 12.33 -13.91
N ILE A 65 9.27 11.12 -14.11
CA ILE A 65 9.58 9.99 -13.23
C ILE A 65 11.08 9.69 -13.37
N LYS A 66 11.88 10.17 -12.41
CA LYS A 66 13.27 9.69 -12.24
C LYS A 66 13.22 8.16 -12.27
N LYS A 67 13.94 7.54 -13.19
CA LYS A 67 13.93 6.09 -13.34
C LYS A 67 14.65 5.47 -12.14
N CYS A 68 13.93 4.76 -11.28
CA CYS A 68 14.54 4.08 -10.13
C CYS A 68 15.60 3.05 -10.57
N GLN A 69 16.72 2.92 -9.85
CA GLN A 69 17.88 2.10 -10.23
C GLN A 69 17.97 0.74 -9.51
N GLY A 70 16.83 0.10 -9.21
CA GLY A 70 16.78 -1.30 -8.76
C GLY A 70 16.26 -1.48 -7.34
N LYS A 71 17.07 -1.23 -6.31
CA LYS A 71 16.71 -1.44 -4.87
C LYS A 71 15.80 -0.38 -4.26
N GLU A 72 15.26 0.47 -5.13
CA GLU A 72 14.46 1.62 -4.80
C GLU A 72 12.99 1.28 -5.00
N MET A 73 12.16 1.61 -4.01
CA MET A 73 10.73 1.37 -4.04
C MET A 73 9.97 2.67 -4.26
N SER A 74 8.79 2.53 -4.84
CA SER A 74 7.78 3.59 -4.88
C SER A 74 6.53 3.13 -4.13
N LEU A 75 6.05 3.97 -3.23
CA LEU A 75 4.83 3.77 -2.45
C LEU A 75 3.92 4.97 -2.65
N ASN A 76 2.66 4.71 -2.93
CA ASN A 76 1.62 5.73 -3.00
C ASN A 76 0.41 5.28 -2.19
N PHE A 77 0.47 5.53 -0.88
CA PHE A 77 -0.58 5.17 0.07
C PHE A 77 -1.15 6.44 0.72
N PRO A 78 -2.41 6.81 0.44
CA PRO A 78 -3.01 8.01 1.02
C PRO A 78 -3.36 7.85 2.50
N ASP A 79 -3.81 6.67 2.92
CA ASP A 79 -4.03 6.33 4.32
C ASP A 79 -3.98 4.81 4.49
N ILE A 80 -3.00 4.32 5.25
CA ILE A 80 -2.79 2.90 5.48
C ILE A 80 -2.15 2.68 6.85
N THR A 81 -2.37 1.51 7.46
CA THR A 81 -1.73 1.20 8.75
C THR A 81 -0.22 1.08 8.60
N ILE A 82 0.52 1.53 9.63
CA ILE A 82 1.98 1.39 9.67
C ILE A 82 2.38 -0.09 9.56
N PHE A 83 1.65 -0.98 10.22
CA PHE A 83 1.86 -2.42 10.14
C PHE A 83 1.76 -2.94 8.70
N THR A 84 0.74 -2.52 7.95
CA THR A 84 0.61 -2.88 6.53
C THR A 84 1.76 -2.31 5.70
N THR A 85 2.17 -1.06 5.94
CA THR A 85 3.33 -0.46 5.24
C THR A 85 4.61 -1.25 5.51
N LEU A 86 4.87 -1.62 6.76
CA LEU A 86 6.03 -2.46 7.13
C LEU A 86 5.98 -3.83 6.43
N HIS A 87 4.80 -4.42 6.27
CA HIS A 87 4.64 -5.66 5.52
C HIS A 87 4.96 -5.50 4.03
N VAL A 88 4.53 -4.41 3.42
CA VAL A 88 4.87 -4.09 2.01
C VAL A 88 6.38 -3.95 1.84
N ILE A 89 7.05 -3.27 2.77
CA ILE A 89 8.51 -3.10 2.74
C ILE A 89 9.23 -4.45 2.92
N ALA A 90 8.74 -5.31 3.82
CA ALA A 90 9.28 -6.64 4.03
C ALA A 90 9.14 -7.51 2.76
N ASP A 91 7.96 -7.51 2.11
CA ASP A 91 7.73 -8.22 0.84
C ASP A 91 8.67 -7.74 -0.26
N PHE A 92 8.79 -6.41 -0.44
CA PHE A 92 9.66 -5.84 -1.47
C PHE A 92 11.13 -6.21 -1.26
N SER A 93 11.59 -6.13 -0.01
CA SER A 93 12.99 -6.38 0.35
C SER A 93 13.34 -7.87 0.49
N GLY A 94 12.36 -8.76 0.40
CA GLY A 94 12.54 -10.21 0.61
C GLY A 94 12.80 -10.59 2.07
N ASN A 95 12.47 -9.71 3.02
CA ASN A 95 12.64 -9.96 4.45
C ASN A 95 11.35 -10.49 5.08
N LYS A 96 11.48 -11.18 6.22
CA LYS A 96 10.36 -11.45 7.12
C LYS A 96 10.05 -10.22 7.97
N LEU A 97 8.81 -10.05 8.40
CA LEU A 97 8.42 -9.03 9.37
C LEU A 97 8.05 -9.69 10.70
N VAL A 98 8.64 -9.19 11.79
CA VAL A 98 8.24 -9.48 13.17
C VAL A 98 7.99 -8.13 13.85
N ALA A 99 6.72 -7.79 14.07
CA ALA A 99 6.34 -6.55 14.72
C ALA A 99 5.61 -6.83 16.05
N ASP A 100 5.87 -5.99 17.04
CA ASP A 100 5.14 -5.98 18.31
C ASP A 100 3.64 -5.67 18.04
N PRO A 101 2.68 -6.39 18.64
CA PRO A 101 1.24 -6.11 18.50
C PRO A 101 0.84 -4.65 18.78
N PHE A 102 1.65 -3.90 19.53
CA PHE A 102 1.38 -2.50 19.84
C PHE A 102 1.87 -1.51 18.77
N VAL A 103 2.52 -1.96 17.69
CA VAL A 103 2.86 -1.11 16.54
C VAL A 103 1.56 -0.77 15.81
N GLY A 104 0.98 0.37 16.16
CA GLY A 104 -0.32 0.82 15.67
C GLY A 104 -0.29 2.24 15.14
N GLY A 105 -1.34 2.62 14.43
CA GLY A 105 -1.48 3.92 13.76
C GLY A 105 -1.58 3.79 12.25
N SER A 106 -1.98 4.87 11.60
CA SER A 106 -2.05 4.98 10.15
C SER A 106 -1.48 6.31 9.67
N GLY A 107 -1.29 6.41 8.37
CA GLY A 107 -0.99 7.67 7.74
C GLY A 107 -0.69 7.53 6.26
N ALA A 108 -0.30 8.67 5.68
CA ALA A 108 0.08 8.76 4.28
C ALA A 108 1.57 8.46 4.10
N PHE A 109 1.88 7.65 3.08
CA PHE A 109 3.23 7.25 2.69
C PHE A 109 3.40 7.46 1.18
N TYR A 110 4.23 8.44 0.83
CA TYR A 110 4.54 8.79 -0.54
C TYR A 110 6.05 8.75 -0.72
N TYR A 111 6.55 7.67 -1.29
CA TYR A 111 7.97 7.49 -1.59
C TYR A 111 8.12 7.25 -3.08
N GLN A 112 9.12 7.88 -3.70
CA GLN A 112 9.41 7.73 -5.11
C GLN A 112 10.87 7.37 -5.27
N CYS A 113 11.15 6.20 -5.87
CA CYS A 113 12.50 5.69 -6.07
C CYS A 113 13.39 5.81 -4.82
N THR A 114 12.84 5.46 -3.65
CA THR A 114 13.55 5.58 -2.39
C THR A 114 14.04 4.19 -1.97
N PRO A 115 15.32 4.01 -1.58
CA PRO A 115 15.77 2.70 -1.11
C PRO A 115 14.98 2.30 0.15
N TRP A 116 14.53 1.05 0.19
CA TRP A 116 13.63 0.56 1.24
C TRP A 116 14.20 0.73 2.66
N THR A 117 15.53 0.75 2.82
CA THR A 117 16.20 1.02 4.11
C THR A 117 15.95 2.45 4.59
N PHE A 118 16.00 3.45 3.69
CA PHE A 118 15.66 4.83 4.02
C PHE A 118 14.18 4.98 4.33
N VAL A 119 13.31 4.26 3.60
CA VAL A 119 11.87 4.23 3.92
C VAL A 119 11.65 3.70 5.34
N LEU A 120 12.33 2.63 5.76
CA LEU A 120 12.23 2.12 7.13
C LEU A 120 12.72 3.13 8.18
N GLU A 121 13.84 3.79 7.93
CA GLU A 121 14.41 4.79 8.85
C GLU A 121 13.48 6.01 9.02
N ASP A 122 12.89 6.48 7.92
CA ASP A 122 11.91 7.56 7.93
C ASP A 122 10.65 7.17 8.72
N ILE A 123 10.10 5.98 8.47
CA ILE A 123 8.94 5.46 9.23
C ILE A 123 9.29 5.31 10.72
N ALA A 124 10.47 4.76 11.03
CA ALA A 124 10.91 4.60 12.41
C ALA A 124 10.98 5.95 13.14
N SER A 125 11.49 6.98 12.46
CA SER A 125 11.61 8.32 13.00
C SER A 125 10.24 9.00 13.17
N LYS A 126 9.41 8.96 12.13
CA LYS A 126 8.09 9.61 12.10
C LYS A 126 7.11 9.05 13.12
N TYR A 127 7.18 7.74 13.39
CA TYR A 127 6.24 7.02 14.27
C TYR A 127 6.88 6.56 15.59
N ASN A 128 8.07 7.07 15.93
CA ASN A 128 8.77 6.75 17.16
C ASN A 128 8.92 5.23 17.40
N LEU A 129 9.34 4.51 16.37
CA LEU A 129 9.59 3.08 16.43
C LEU A 129 11.09 2.80 16.57
N ILE A 130 11.39 1.62 17.11
CA ILE A 130 12.71 1.00 17.01
C ILE A 130 12.60 -0.10 15.95
N ILE A 131 13.28 0.10 14.82
CA ILE A 131 13.36 -0.87 13.72
C ILE A 131 14.79 -1.42 13.64
N LYS A 132 14.91 -2.74 13.55
CA LYS A 132 16.19 -3.44 13.31
C LYS A 132 16.04 -4.43 12.17
N VAL A 133 17.10 -4.61 11.40
CA VAL A 133 17.16 -5.62 10.34
C VAL A 133 18.28 -6.59 10.66
N GLU A 134 17.93 -7.83 10.95
CA GLU A 134 18.87 -8.88 11.33
C GLU A 134 18.49 -10.20 10.64
N ASN A 135 19.46 -10.86 9.99
CA ASN A 135 19.29 -12.18 9.38
C ASN A 135 18.06 -12.33 8.47
N GLY A 136 17.81 -11.35 7.60
CA GLY A 136 16.66 -11.40 6.69
C GLY A 136 15.31 -11.13 7.38
N THR A 137 15.32 -10.57 8.59
CA THR A 137 14.12 -10.26 9.36
C THR A 137 14.13 -8.80 9.82
N ILE A 138 13.02 -8.12 9.57
CA ILE A 138 12.73 -6.77 10.08
C ILE A 138 12.00 -6.94 11.41
N PHE A 139 12.60 -6.42 12.47
CA PHE A 139 12.00 -6.34 13.80
C PHE A 139 11.51 -4.91 14.04
N ALA A 140 10.24 -4.74 14.40
CA ALA A 140 9.65 -3.44 14.69
C ALA A 140 8.95 -3.44 16.05
N ARG A 141 9.22 -2.43 16.87
CA ARG A 141 8.53 -2.20 18.15
C ARG A 141 8.42 -0.70 18.43
N ASN A 142 7.52 -0.32 19.33
CA ASN A 142 7.48 1.06 19.83
C ASN A 142 8.75 1.36 20.62
N ARG A 143 9.22 2.60 20.55
CA ARG A 143 10.34 3.08 21.37
C ARG A 143 9.97 3.18 22.84
#